data_AF-A0A6B0Z1J3-F1
#
_entry.id   AF-A0A6B0Z1J3-F1
#
_cell.length_a   1.000
_cell.length_b   1.000
_cell.length_c   1.000
_cell.angle_alpha   90.00
_cell.angle_beta   90.00
_cell.angle_gamma   90.00
#
_symmetry.space_group_name_H-M   'P 1'
#
loop_
_entity.id
_entity.type
_entity.pdbx_description
1 polymer ?
#
loop_
_entity_poly.entity_id
_entity_poly.type
_entity_poly.pdbx_seq_one_letter_code
_entity_poly.pdbx_strand_id
1 'polypeptide(L)'
;MATVIFWMLFWLANGLAKLIPGVHIGVKFADKGNPFGGALDKMGWGTGLGEFAYYFTGVFELIVGIIFLWTLIQFIMRSGTAARRPWILFGLFLSAIIFAVFTFQNVVTASRPTPLIWHVTYFAIVGVSWLVIVGQGYWASATSEDG
;
A
#
# COMPACT_ATOMS: atom_id res chain seq x y z
N MET A 1 12.18 6.57 -9.41
CA MET A 1 12.63 6.73 -8.01
C MET A 1 11.54 7.34 -7.13
N ALA A 2 10.97 8.50 -7.48
CA ALA A 2 9.92 9.18 -6.67
C ALA A 2 8.74 8.25 -6.29
N THR A 3 8.20 7.49 -7.25
CA THR A 3 7.14 6.50 -7.01
C THR A 3 7.50 5.48 -5.93
N VAL A 4 8.73 4.98 -5.94
CA VAL A 4 9.22 3.98 -4.97
C VAL A 4 9.34 4.60 -3.58
N ILE A 5 9.86 5.82 -3.48
CA ILE A 5 9.97 6.55 -2.21
C ILE A 5 8.58 6.83 -1.62
N PHE A 6 7.65 7.29 -2.45
CA PHE A 6 6.27 7.52 -2.03
C PHE A 6 5.65 6.26 -1.44
N TRP A 7 5.69 5.15 -2.17
CA TRP A 7 5.08 3.89 -1.71
C TRP A 7 5.78 3.29 -0.49
N MET A 8 7.11 3.40 -0.41
CA MET A 8 7.88 3.01 0.77
C MET A 8 7.41 3.76 2.01
N LEU A 9 7.39 5.10 1.96
CA LEU A 9 6.99 5.92 3.10
C LEU A 9 5.52 5.71 3.46
N PHE A 10 4.65 5.62 2.46
CA PHE A 10 3.23 5.37 2.65
C PHE A 10 2.97 4.06 3.43
N TRP A 11 3.57 2.95 2.98
CA TRP A 11 3.34 1.65 3.60
C TRP A 11 4.03 1.47 4.95
N LEU A 12 5.25 2.00 5.11
CA LEU A 12 5.92 1.98 6.40
C LEU A 12 5.17 2.83 7.43
N ALA A 13 4.71 4.03 7.07
CA ALA A 13 3.94 4.88 7.98
C ALA A 13 2.60 4.23 8.38
N ASN A 14 1.87 3.66 7.41
CA ASN A 14 0.61 2.97 7.70
C ASN A 14 0.81 1.74 8.60
N GLY A 15 1.76 0.88 8.26
CA GLY A 15 2.03 -0.33 9.04
C GLY A 15 2.51 0.00 10.46
N LEU A 16 3.44 0.95 10.61
CA LEU A 16 3.93 1.40 11.93
C LEU A 16 2.80 2.02 12.77
N ALA A 17 1.93 2.84 12.16
CA ALA A 17 0.79 3.43 12.86
C ALA A 17 -0.21 2.38 13.37
N LYS A 18 -0.31 1.21 12.72
CA LYS A 18 -1.14 0.10 13.21
C LYS A 18 -0.48 -0.69 14.34
N LEU A 19 0.84 -0.85 14.32
CA LEU A 19 1.57 -1.69 15.28
C LEU A 19 2.05 -0.94 16.52
N ILE A 20 2.19 0.39 16.47
CA ILE A 20 2.65 1.18 17.60
C ILE A 20 1.54 2.16 18.01
N PRO A 21 0.73 1.81 19.02
CA PRO A 21 -0.29 2.70 19.56
C PRO A 21 0.34 4.02 20.05
N GLY A 22 -0.17 5.16 19.60
CA GLY A 22 0.27 6.49 20.05
C GLY A 22 1.44 7.11 19.30
N VAL A 23 2.02 6.46 18.28
CA VAL A 23 3.02 7.10 17.40
C VAL A 23 2.31 8.01 16.40
N HIS A 24 2.04 9.23 16.84
CA HIS A 24 1.63 10.34 15.99
C HIS A 24 2.86 10.85 15.22
N ILE A 25 3.16 10.24 14.07
CA ILE A 25 4.26 10.67 13.19
C ILE A 25 3.85 11.96 12.46
N GLY A 26 3.75 13.09 13.19
CA GLY A 26 3.65 14.48 12.68
C GLY A 26 2.41 14.85 11.86
N VAL A 27 1.67 13.88 11.34
CA VAL A 27 0.39 14.04 10.67
C VAL A 27 -0.62 13.39 11.59
N LYS A 28 -1.55 14.17 12.14
CA LYS A 28 -2.78 13.63 12.76
C LYS A 28 -3.57 12.92 11.67
N PHE A 29 -3.17 11.72 11.28
CA PHE A 29 -4.12 10.75 10.80
C PHE A 29 -5.03 10.52 11.99
N ALA A 30 -6.28 10.97 11.85
CA ALA A 30 -7.30 10.84 12.88
C ALA A 30 -7.20 9.46 13.53
N ASP A 31 -7.52 9.39 14.81
CA ASP A 31 -7.71 8.16 15.56
C ASP A 31 -8.80 7.33 14.86
N LYS A 32 -8.41 6.66 13.77
CA LYS A 32 -9.25 5.79 12.97
C LYS A 32 -9.27 4.50 13.77
N GLY A 33 -10.06 4.49 14.84
CA GLY A 33 -10.24 3.32 15.69
C GLY A 33 -10.44 2.07 14.85
N ASN A 34 -10.10 0.91 15.40
CA ASN A 34 -10.00 -0.36 14.68
C ASN A 34 -11.22 -0.62 13.75
N PRO A 35 -11.07 -0.44 12.41
CA PRO A 35 -12.19 -0.61 11.48
C PRO A 35 -12.63 -2.08 11.37
N PHE A 36 -11.72 -3.03 11.62
CA PHE A 36 -12.04 -4.46 11.66
C PHE A 36 -12.79 -4.86 12.92
N GLY A 37 -12.52 -4.20 14.05
CA GLY A 37 -13.23 -4.38 15.32
C GLY A 37 -14.73 -4.17 15.16
N GLY A 38 -15.14 -2.99 14.69
CA GLY A 38 -16.56 -2.69 14.47
C GLY A 38 -17.20 -3.52 13.35
N ALA A 39 -16.42 -4.02 12.40
CA ALA A 39 -16.88 -4.85 11.30
C ALA A 39 -17.19 -6.29 11.72
N LEU A 40 -16.26 -6.93 12.42
CA LEU A 40 -16.38 -8.30 12.86
C LEU A 40 -17.34 -8.44 14.04
N ASP A 41 -17.45 -7.41 14.88
CA ASP A 41 -18.46 -7.36 15.94
C ASP A 41 -19.89 -7.39 15.35
N LYS A 42 -20.14 -6.63 14.26
CA LYS A 42 -21.43 -6.69 13.52
C LYS A 42 -21.73 -8.04 12.89
N MET A 43 -20.70 -8.83 12.57
CA MET A 43 -20.85 -10.19 12.06
C MET A 43 -21.01 -11.23 13.18
N GLY A 44 -20.93 -10.81 14.46
CA GLY A 44 -21.00 -11.68 15.63
C GLY A 44 -19.70 -12.43 15.92
N TRP A 45 -18.56 -12.00 15.34
CA TRP A 45 -17.27 -12.69 15.43
C TRP A 45 -16.42 -12.18 16.60
N GLY A 46 -16.89 -11.15 17.31
CA GLY A 46 -16.25 -10.60 18.51
C GLY A 46 -15.06 -9.67 18.21
N THR A 47 -14.75 -8.81 19.17
CA THR A 47 -13.77 -7.72 19.03
C THR A 47 -12.32 -8.21 18.89
N GLY A 48 -11.97 -9.35 19.50
CA GLY A 48 -10.60 -9.91 19.45
C GLY A 48 -10.14 -10.30 18.04
N LEU A 49 -11.04 -10.84 17.21
CA LEU A 49 -10.72 -11.13 15.80
C LEU A 49 -10.51 -9.85 14.99
N GLY A 50 -11.22 -8.78 15.33
CA GLY A 50 -11.03 -7.46 14.72
C GLY A 50 -9.66 -6.87 15.05
N GLU A 51 -9.21 -6.98 16.29
CA GLU A 51 -7.86 -6.54 16.69
C GLU A 51 -6.77 -7.35 16.02
N PHE A 52 -6.92 -8.68 15.99
CA PHE A 52 -6.01 -9.55 15.27
C PHE A 52 -5.90 -9.17 13.79
N ALA A 53 -7.04 -9.01 13.10
CA ALA A 53 -7.07 -8.62 11.69
C ALA A 53 -6.41 -7.25 11.48
N TYR A 54 -6.64 -6.28 12.37
CA TYR A 54 -6.03 -4.96 12.29
C TYR A 54 -4.49 -5.01 12.37
N TYR A 55 -3.93 -5.66 13.40
CA TYR A 55 -2.47 -5.80 13.52
C TYR A 55 -1.88 -6.64 12.39
N PHE A 56 -2.58 -7.70 11.98
CA PHE A 56 -2.17 -8.54 10.86
C PHE A 56 -2.06 -7.73 9.57
N THR A 57 -3.04 -6.87 9.26
CA THR A 57 -2.92 -5.95 8.11
C THR A 57 -1.73 -4.99 8.26
N GLY A 58 -1.47 -4.48 9.46
CA GLY A 58 -0.29 -3.65 9.73
C GLY A 58 1.04 -4.34 9.39
N VAL A 59 1.18 -5.63 9.71
CA VAL A 59 2.36 -6.43 9.33
C VAL A 59 2.48 -6.54 7.81
N PHE A 60 1.39 -6.81 7.09
CA PHE A 60 1.41 -6.87 5.63
C PHE A 60 1.80 -5.54 4.99
N GLU A 61 1.28 -4.43 5.52
CA GLU A 61 1.66 -3.10 5.07
C GLU A 61 3.16 -2.85 5.27
N LEU A 62 3.73 -3.24 6.41
CA LEU A 62 5.18 -3.16 6.61
C LEU A 62 5.97 -4.01 5.61
N ILE A 63 5.52 -5.23 5.33
CA ILE A 63 6.17 -6.10 4.33
C ILE A 63 6.20 -5.42 2.97
N VAL A 64 5.10 -4.80 2.53
CA VAL A 64 5.06 -4.05 1.28
C VAL A 64 6.00 -2.84 1.32
N GLY A 65 6.04 -2.11 2.44
CA GLY A 65 7.01 -1.03 2.66
C GLY A 65 8.46 -1.50 2.52
N ILE A 66 8.81 -2.66 3.08
CA ILE A 66 10.13 -3.28 2.99
C ILE A 66 10.46 -3.68 1.55
N ILE A 67 9.50 -4.17 0.76
CA ILE A 67 9.71 -4.47 -0.68
C ILE A 67 10.09 -3.18 -1.44
N PHE A 68 9.40 -2.07 -1.17
CA PHE A 68 9.75 -0.79 -1.79
C PHE A 68 11.09 -0.23 -1.27
N LEU A 69 11.42 -0.41 0.00
CA LEU A 69 12.74 -0.08 0.55
C LEU A 69 13.85 -0.89 -0.13
N TRP A 70 13.66 -2.20 -0.28
CA TRP A 70 14.59 -3.06 -1.02
C TRP A 70 14.78 -2.58 -2.44
N THR A 71 13.69 -2.21 -3.12
CA THR A 71 13.76 -1.64 -4.46
C THR A 71 14.54 -0.32 -4.47
N LEU A 72 14.36 0.54 -3.47
CA LEU A 72 15.12 1.79 -3.32
C LEU A 72 16.62 1.53 -3.11
N ILE A 73 16.98 0.53 -2.31
CA ILE A 73 18.37 0.10 -2.12
C ILE A 73 18.97 -0.33 -3.48
N GLN A 74 18.23 -1.08 -4.29
CA GLN A 74 18.66 -1.46 -5.64
C GLN A 74 18.84 -0.24 -6.57
N PHE A 75 18.11 0.86 -6.37
CA PHE A 75 18.38 2.13 -7.07
C PHE A 75 19.74 2.72 -6.66
N ILE A 76 20.04 2.72 -5.35
CA ILE A 76 21.29 3.27 -4.80
C ILE A 76 22.50 2.42 -5.23
N MET A 77 22.34 1.10 -5.24
CA MET A 77 23.37 0.14 -5.68
C MET A 77 23.57 0.13 -7.20
N ARG A 78 22.86 0.98 -7.96
CA ARG A 78 22.95 1.10 -9.42
C ARG A 78 22.67 -0.19 -10.20
N SER A 79 21.96 -1.15 -9.62
CA SER A 79 21.56 -2.42 -10.25
C SER A 79 20.78 -2.18 -11.55
N GLY A 80 20.84 -2.99 -12.61
CA GLY A 80 20.10 -2.69 -13.85
C GLY A 80 18.57 -2.52 -13.68
N THR A 81 17.92 -1.77 -14.58
CA THR A 81 16.44 -1.59 -14.58
C THR A 81 15.69 -2.92 -14.62
N ALA A 82 16.24 -3.93 -15.30
CA ALA A 82 15.70 -5.29 -15.38
C ALA A 82 15.63 -5.99 -14.01
N ALA A 83 16.58 -5.72 -13.11
CA ALA A 83 16.59 -6.28 -11.76
C ALA A 83 15.59 -5.56 -10.82
N ARG A 84 15.31 -4.28 -11.07
CA ARG A 84 14.47 -3.43 -10.22
C ARG A 84 12.97 -3.56 -10.54
N ARG A 85 12.63 -3.59 -11.83
CA ARG A 85 11.25 -3.52 -12.33
C ARG A 85 10.32 -4.61 -11.74
N PRO A 86 10.71 -5.88 -11.61
CA PRO A 86 9.85 -6.91 -11.05
C PRO A 86 9.42 -6.61 -9.60
N TRP A 87 10.34 -6.10 -8.77
CA TRP A 87 10.05 -5.75 -7.38
C TRP A 87 9.11 -4.56 -7.25
N ILE A 88 9.23 -3.55 -8.12
CA ILE A 88 8.30 -2.42 -8.16
C ILE A 88 6.89 -2.89 -8.51
N LEU A 89 6.76 -3.69 -9.57
CA LEU A 89 5.47 -4.21 -10.03
C LEU A 89 4.83 -5.12 -8.97
N PHE A 90 5.64 -5.97 -8.33
CA PHE A 90 5.17 -6.82 -7.24
C PHE A 90 4.67 -6.01 -6.04
N GLY A 91 5.41 -4.97 -5.63
CA GLY A 91 4.97 -4.06 -4.56
C GLY A 91 3.68 -3.32 -4.90
N LEU A 92 3.52 -2.86 -6.15
CA LEU A 92 2.28 -2.22 -6.63
C LEU A 92 1.11 -3.20 -6.68
N PHE A 93 1.35 -4.46 -7.07
CA PHE A 93 0.34 -5.50 -7.07
C PHE A 93 -0.16 -5.81 -5.65
N LEU A 94 0.74 -5.98 -4.69
CA LEU A 94 0.36 -6.16 -3.28
C LEU A 94 -0.38 -4.94 -2.73
N SER A 95 0.03 -3.73 -3.13
CA SER A 95 -0.66 -2.49 -2.78
C SER A 95 -2.13 -2.52 -3.24
N ALA A 96 -2.37 -2.94 -4.49
CA ALA A 96 -3.72 -3.07 -5.03
C ALA A 96 -4.58 -4.09 -4.26
N ILE A 97 -3.99 -5.25 -3.91
CA ILE A 97 -4.68 -6.28 -3.11
C ILE A 97 -5.08 -5.73 -1.74
N ILE A 98 -4.16 -5.08 -1.04
CA ILE A 98 -4.41 -4.53 0.30
C ILE A 98 -5.54 -3.48 0.22
N PHE A 99 -5.50 -2.58 -0.76
CA PHE A 99 -6.60 -1.63 -0.96
C PHE A 99 -7.92 -2.29 -1.33
N ALA A 100 -7.92 -3.37 -2.12
CA ALA A 100 -9.12 -4.11 -2.46
C ALA A 100 -9.77 -4.73 -1.20
N VAL A 101 -8.96 -5.32 -0.32
CA VAL A 101 -9.43 -5.88 0.96
C VAL A 101 -10.04 -4.79 1.84
N PHE A 102 -9.37 -3.64 1.99
CA PHE A 102 -9.92 -2.51 2.77
C PHE A 102 -11.19 -1.92 2.15
N THR A 103 -11.25 -1.86 0.82
CA THR A 103 -12.44 -1.36 0.11
C THR A 103 -13.62 -2.30 0.33
N PHE A 104 -13.40 -3.61 0.15
CA PHE A 104 -14.42 -4.63 0.39
C PHE A 104 -14.91 -4.59 1.84
N GLN A 105 -13.98 -4.54 2.81
CA GLN A 105 -14.33 -4.44 4.22
C GLN A 105 -15.17 -3.20 4.50
N ASN A 106 -14.80 -2.03 3.98
CA ASN A 106 -15.60 -0.81 4.13
C ASN A 106 -16.99 -0.93 3.50
N VAL A 107 -17.12 -1.49 2.31
CA VAL A 107 -18.43 -1.68 1.63
C VAL A 107 -19.34 -2.62 2.43
N VAL A 108 -18.80 -3.71 2.96
CA VAL A 108 -19.60 -4.73 3.65
C VAL A 108 -20.00 -4.28 5.07
N THR A 109 -19.17 -3.47 5.73
CA THR A 109 -19.28 -3.29 7.20
C THR A 109 -19.54 -1.87 7.68
N ALA A 110 -19.39 -0.85 6.83
CA ALA A 110 -19.53 0.53 7.28
C ALA A 110 -21.01 0.89 7.52
N SER A 111 -21.34 1.33 8.74
CA SER A 111 -22.67 1.90 9.09
C SER A 111 -22.87 3.31 8.54
N ARG A 112 -21.77 3.98 8.16
CA ARG A 112 -21.75 5.15 7.29
C ARG A 112 -20.64 4.91 6.28
N PRO A 113 -20.90 4.92 4.97
CA PRO A 113 -19.86 4.68 3.98
C PRO A 113 -18.77 5.73 4.16
N THR A 114 -17.58 5.29 4.57
CA THR A 114 -16.35 6.07 4.39
C THR A 114 -16.32 6.49 2.92
N PRO A 115 -16.00 7.76 2.58
CA PRO A 115 -16.16 8.22 1.21
C PRO A 115 -15.41 7.29 0.25
N LEU A 116 -16.17 6.56 -0.58
CA LEU A 116 -15.63 5.58 -1.53
C LEU A 116 -14.54 6.21 -2.42
N ILE A 117 -14.62 7.52 -2.60
CA ILE A 117 -13.65 8.37 -3.29
C ILE A 117 -12.22 8.25 -2.76
N TRP A 118 -12.01 7.98 -1.46
CA TRP A 118 -10.66 7.77 -0.93
C TRP A 118 -10.04 6.50 -1.49
N HIS A 119 -10.83 5.42 -1.58
CA HIS A 119 -10.37 4.15 -2.15
C HIS A 119 -10.14 4.25 -3.66
N VAL A 120 -11.05 4.93 -4.37
CA VAL A 120 -10.90 5.20 -5.82
C VAL A 120 -9.63 6.01 -6.09
N THR A 121 -9.34 7.03 -5.26
CA THR A 121 -8.11 7.83 -5.37
C THR A 121 -6.87 6.95 -5.18
N TYR A 122 -6.86 6.03 -4.22
CA TYR A 122 -5.74 5.11 -4.04
C TYR A 122 -5.56 4.17 -5.23
N PHE A 123 -6.63 3.58 -5.76
CA PHE A 123 -6.56 2.76 -6.97
C PHE A 123 -6.07 3.56 -8.19
N ALA A 124 -6.49 4.82 -8.33
CA ALA A 124 -6.00 5.70 -9.38
C ALA A 124 -4.49 5.96 -9.24
N ILE A 125 -4.00 6.23 -8.02
CA ILE A 125 -2.56 6.44 -7.77
C ILE A 125 -1.76 5.16 -8.06
N VAL A 126 -2.28 3.97 -7.70
CA VAL A 126 -1.66 2.68 -8.06
C VAL A 126 -1.63 2.52 -9.57
N GLY A 127 -2.74 2.78 -10.27
CA GLY A 127 -2.84 2.67 -11.72
C GLY A 127 -1.87 3.61 -12.45
N VAL A 128 -1.83 4.88 -12.06
CA VAL A 128 -0.88 5.86 -12.61
C VAL A 128 0.57 5.43 -12.33
N SER A 129 0.86 4.94 -11.12
CA SER A 129 2.19 4.42 -10.78
C SER A 129 2.58 3.25 -11.69
N TRP A 130 1.65 2.34 -11.96
CA TRP A 130 1.86 1.20 -12.86
C TRP A 130 2.15 1.66 -14.29
N LEU A 131 1.32 2.58 -14.83
CA LEU A 131 1.49 3.13 -16.18
C LEU A 131 2.83 3.83 -16.35
N VAL A 132 3.28 4.60 -15.35
CA VAL A 132 4.60 5.25 -15.37
C VAL A 132 5.73 4.21 -15.47
N ILE A 133 5.67 3.14 -14.67
CA ILE A 133 6.72 2.11 -14.65
C ILE A 133 6.74 1.29 -15.95
N VAL A 134 5.56 0.95 -16.47
CA VAL A 134 5.44 0.22 -17.74
C VAL A 134 5.86 1.10 -18.92
N GLY A 135 5.42 2.36 -18.95
CA GLY A 135 5.79 3.33 -19.99
C GLY A 135 7.29 3.62 -20.05
N GLN A 136 7.96 3.72 -18.90
CA GLN A 136 9.43 3.82 -18.85
C GLN A 136 10.13 2.60 -19.47
N GLY A 137 9.56 1.40 -19.29
CA GLY A 137 10.07 0.18 -19.92
C GLY A 137 9.94 0.20 -21.44
N TYR A 138 8.77 0.60 -21.96
CA TYR A 138 8.53 0.70 -23.41
C TYR A 138 9.38 1.78 -24.08
N TRP A 139 9.51 2.95 -23.44
CA TRP A 139 10.34 4.03 -23.98
C TRP A 139 11.81 3.62 -24.07
N ALA A 140 12.33 2.97 -23.01
CA ALA A 140 13.71 2.51 -22.97
C ALA A 140 14.02 1.48 -24.07
N SER A 141 13.09 0.56 -24.37
CA SER A 141 13.26 -0.41 -25.46
C SER A 141 13.20 0.25 -26.85
N ALA A 142 12.28 1.20 -27.06
CA ALA A 142 12.15 1.89 -28.34
C ALA A 142 13.41 2.68 -28.69
N THR A 143 14.04 3.34 -27.72
CA THR A 143 15.27 4.12 -27.94
C THR A 143 16.54 3.26 -28.07
N SER A 144 16.49 1.98 -27.73
CA SER A 144 17.64 1.06 -27.84
C SER A 144 17.70 0.32 -29.18
N GLU A 145 16.64 0.35 -29.97
CA GLU A 145 16.59 -0.26 -31.30
C GLU A 145 17.02 0.70 -32.43
N ASP A 146 17.15 2.00 -32.14
CA ASP A 146 17.52 3.06 -33.08
C ASP A 146 19.03 3.43 -33.07
N GLY A 147 19.90 2.61 -32.46
CA GLY A 147 21.34 2.85 -32.36
C GLY A 147 22.19 1.62 -32.64
#